data_AF-A0A0B1RX30-F1
#
_entry.id   AF-A0A0B1RX30-F1
#
_cell.length_a   1.000
_cell.length_b   1.000
_cell.length_c   1.000
_cell.angle_alpha   90.00
_cell.angle_beta   90.00
_cell.angle_gamma   90.00
#
_symmetry.space_group_name_H-M   'P 1'
#
loop_
_entity.id
_entity.type
_entity.pdbx_description
1 polymer ?
#
loop_
_entity_poly.entity_id
_entity_poly.type
_entity_poly.pdbx_seq_one_letter_code
_entity_poly.pdbx_strand_id
1 'polypeptide(L)'
;MGIERVLLQTMKFDLQVDLPYQYLIDYSKKFKLSKPEINSLVHTSWTFVNDSSFTVLCLIWEPQVIAVALLHLSITVRKVNIGLPDCWWNEYIANLSNNLIDEICHKVLDFYSISKEEKMDFMPPRPFVLGQTPIMPPAASSHHSGS
;
A
#
# COMPACT_ATOMS: atom_id res chain seq x y z
N MET A 1 -33.61 1.22 -14.94
CA MET A 1 -32.28 0.76 -15.40
C MET A 1 -31.52 0.27 -14.19
N GLY A 2 -30.98 -0.96 -14.19
CA GLY A 2 -30.20 -1.48 -13.06
C GLY A 2 -28.79 -0.89 -13.01
N ILE A 3 -28.27 -0.64 -11.80
CA ILE A 3 -26.92 -0.06 -11.58
C ILE A 3 -25.83 -0.92 -12.24
N GLU A 4 -25.95 -2.24 -12.12
CA GLU A 4 -25.05 -3.21 -12.79
C GLU A 4 -24.92 -2.93 -14.29
N ARG A 5 -26.05 -2.70 -14.99
CA ARG A 5 -26.05 -2.42 -16.42
C ARG A 5 -25.30 -1.13 -16.75
N VAL A 6 -25.50 -0.09 -15.95
CA VAL A 6 -24.82 1.21 -16.13
C VAL A 6 -23.31 1.04 -15.89
N LEU A 7 -22.91 0.29 -14.87
CA LEU A 7 -21.51 0.01 -14.56
C LEU A 7 -20.81 -0.75 -15.70
N LEU A 8 -21.41 -1.84 -16.17
CA LEU A 8 -20.86 -2.65 -17.27
C LEU A 8 -20.72 -1.83 -18.57
N GLN A 9 -21.71 -0.99 -18.87
CA GLN A 9 -21.63 -0.09 -20.02
C GLN A 9 -20.56 0.99 -19.84
N THR A 10 -20.40 1.53 -18.64
CA THR A 10 -19.39 2.55 -18.32
C THR A 10 -17.97 2.01 -18.45
N MET A 11 -17.72 0.79 -17.95
CA MET A 11 -16.45 0.08 -18.10
C MET A 11 -16.25 -0.51 -19.50
N LYS A 12 -17.22 -0.33 -20.41
CA LYS A 12 -17.20 -0.91 -21.77
C LYS A 12 -16.97 -2.43 -21.78
N PHE A 13 -17.48 -3.12 -20.75
CA PHE A 13 -17.26 -4.56 -20.53
C PHE A 13 -15.78 -4.95 -20.37
N ASP A 14 -14.89 -4.01 -20.05
CA ASP A 14 -13.51 -4.32 -19.69
C ASP A 14 -13.43 -4.74 -18.21
N LEU A 15 -13.48 -6.05 -17.99
CA LEU A 15 -13.51 -6.65 -16.65
C LEU A 15 -12.17 -7.26 -16.23
N GLN A 16 -11.15 -7.23 -17.10
CA GLN A 16 -9.83 -7.77 -16.80
C GLN A 16 -8.97 -6.66 -16.21
N VAL A 17 -8.53 -6.83 -14.96
CA VAL A 17 -7.72 -5.84 -14.26
C VAL A 17 -6.50 -6.51 -13.66
N ASP A 18 -5.32 -6.04 -14.06
CA ASP A 18 -4.06 -6.43 -13.46
C ASP A 18 -3.81 -5.62 -12.18
N LEU A 19 -3.32 -6.29 -11.13
CA LEU A 19 -3.10 -5.69 -9.82
C LEU A 19 -1.63 -5.74 -9.40
N PRO A 20 -1.14 -4.78 -8.57
CA PRO A 20 0.28 -4.70 -8.18
C PRO A 20 0.82 -5.92 -7.41
N TYR A 21 -0.05 -6.72 -6.80
CA TYR A 21 0.32 -7.79 -5.86
C TYR A 21 1.25 -8.85 -6.44
N GLN A 22 1.02 -9.26 -7.68
CA GLN A 22 1.84 -10.28 -8.33
C GLN A 22 3.27 -9.76 -8.55
N TYR A 23 3.38 -8.51 -9.00
CA TYR A 23 4.66 -7.84 -9.25
C TYR A 23 5.47 -7.65 -7.98
N LEU A 24 4.84 -7.37 -6.83
CA LEU A 24 5.54 -7.31 -5.53
C LEU A 24 6.30 -8.60 -5.24
N ILE A 25 5.62 -9.74 -5.41
CA ILE A 25 6.18 -11.06 -5.13
C ILE A 25 7.33 -11.33 -6.11
N ASP A 26 7.12 -11.05 -7.40
CA ASP A 26 8.11 -11.32 -8.43
C ASP A 26 9.39 -10.48 -8.29
N TYR A 27 9.27 -9.19 -7.97
CA TYR A 27 10.43 -8.32 -7.75
C TYR A 27 11.19 -8.69 -6.47
N SER A 28 10.47 -9.09 -5.42
CA SER A 28 11.09 -9.46 -4.13
C SER A 28 12.03 -10.67 -4.22
N LYS A 29 11.86 -11.54 -5.22
CA LYS A 29 12.69 -12.74 -5.45
C LYS A 29 14.15 -12.41 -5.77
N LYS A 30 14.46 -11.21 -6.28
CA LYS A 30 15.84 -10.79 -6.60
C LYS A 30 16.59 -10.20 -5.40
N PHE A 31 15.91 -9.92 -4.29
CA PHE A 31 16.54 -9.31 -3.12
C PHE A 31 17.44 -10.30 -2.39
N LYS A 32 18.62 -9.82 -1.98
CA LYS A 32 19.60 -10.63 -1.24
C LYS A 32 19.34 -10.59 0.27
N LEU A 33 18.11 -10.93 0.65
CA LEU A 33 17.61 -10.92 2.02
C LEU A 33 17.27 -12.33 2.50
N SER A 34 17.16 -12.52 3.82
CA SER A 34 16.65 -13.78 4.34
C SER A 34 15.15 -13.93 4.05
N LYS A 35 14.65 -15.17 3.91
CA LYS A 35 13.22 -15.46 3.71
C LYS A 35 12.28 -14.72 4.68
N PRO A 36 12.53 -14.68 6.02
CA PRO A 36 11.65 -13.94 6.92
C PRO A 36 11.67 -12.42 6.68
N GLU A 37 12.82 -11.85 6.31
CA GLU A 37 12.92 -10.43 5.98
C GLU A 37 12.15 -10.08 4.71
N ILE A 38 12.28 -10.91 3.66
CA ILE A 38 11.52 -10.78 2.40
C ILE A 38 10.03 -10.85 2.69
N ASN A 39 9.57 -11.87 3.41
CA ASN A 39 8.15 -12.02 3.73
C ASN A 39 7.61 -10.81 4.49
N SER A 40 8.39 -10.31 5.45
CA SER A 40 7.99 -9.14 6.21
C SER A 40 7.99 -7.86 5.37
N LEU A 41 8.94 -7.71 4.43
CA LEU A 41 9.01 -6.58 3.50
C LEU A 41 7.84 -6.59 2.51
N VAL A 42 7.55 -7.75 1.93
CA VAL A 42 6.41 -7.96 1.02
C VAL A 42 5.11 -7.71 1.77
N HIS A 43 4.99 -8.14 3.02
CA HIS A 43 3.80 -7.88 3.83
C HIS A 43 3.57 -6.37 4.05
N THR A 44 4.62 -5.62 4.40
CA THR A 44 4.52 -4.16 4.49
C THR A 44 4.14 -3.52 3.15
N SER A 45 4.75 -3.98 2.05
CA SER A 45 4.44 -3.49 0.70
C SER A 45 3.00 -3.78 0.30
N TRP A 46 2.49 -4.96 0.68
CA TRP A 46 1.11 -5.36 0.47
C TRP A 46 0.15 -4.41 1.19
N THR A 47 0.44 -4.04 2.44
CA THR A 47 -0.34 -3.05 3.18
C THR A 47 -0.40 -1.73 2.42
N PHE A 48 0.74 -1.24 1.92
CA PHE A 48 0.75 -0.02 1.11
C PHE A 48 -0.05 -0.15 -0.20
N VAL A 49 -0.02 -1.31 -0.87
CA VAL A 49 -0.83 -1.55 -2.07
C VAL A 49 -2.32 -1.49 -1.74
N ASN A 50 -2.75 -2.13 -0.64
CA ASN A 50 -4.14 -2.05 -0.19
C ASN A 50 -4.55 -0.59 0.04
N ASP A 51 -3.70 0.18 0.72
CA ASP A 51 -3.99 1.57 1.05
C ASP A 51 -3.98 2.48 -0.20
N SER A 52 -3.15 2.16 -1.20
CA SER A 52 -3.14 2.85 -2.50
C SER A 52 -4.46 2.73 -3.27
N SER A 53 -5.27 1.70 -2.99
CA SER A 53 -6.57 1.48 -3.64
C SER A 53 -7.64 2.48 -3.19
N PHE A 54 -7.40 3.19 -2.09
CA PHE A 54 -8.24 4.32 -1.64
C PHE A 54 -7.81 5.66 -2.24
N THR A 55 -6.82 5.64 -3.15
CA THR A 55 -6.35 6.82 -3.89
C THR A 55 -6.65 6.67 -5.38
N VAL A 56 -6.28 7.67 -6.18
CA VAL A 56 -6.41 7.63 -7.65
C VAL A 56 -5.23 6.96 -8.36
N LEU A 57 -4.26 6.38 -7.63
CA LEU A 57 -3.02 5.85 -8.23
C LEU A 57 -3.25 4.79 -9.29
N CYS A 58 -4.24 3.90 -9.10
CA CYS A 58 -4.59 2.86 -10.08
C CYS A 58 -5.15 3.38 -11.41
N LEU A 59 -5.57 4.65 -11.45
CA LEU A 59 -6.03 5.33 -12.67
C LEU A 59 -4.89 6.09 -13.38
N ILE A 60 -3.80 6.36 -12.66
CA ILE A 60 -2.69 7.21 -13.13
C ILE A 60 -1.52 6.33 -13.58
N TRP A 61 -1.22 5.25 -12.86
CA TRP A 61 -0.02 4.45 -13.05
C TRP A 61 -0.32 2.97 -13.28
N GLU A 62 0.51 2.33 -14.09
CA GLU A 62 0.45 0.88 -14.31
C GLU A 62 0.78 0.11 -13.02
N PRO A 63 0.18 -1.09 -12.82
CA PRO A 63 0.35 -1.85 -11.59
C PRO A 63 1.82 -2.24 -11.30
N GLN A 64 2.64 -2.40 -12.33
CA GLN A 64 4.08 -2.65 -12.24
C GLN A 64 4.82 -1.48 -11.59
N VAL A 65 4.49 -0.24 -11.99
CA VAL A 65 5.09 0.99 -11.47
C VAL A 65 4.69 1.18 -10.01
N ILE A 66 3.41 0.97 -9.69
CA ILE A 66 2.90 1.01 -8.31
C ILE A 66 3.63 -0.02 -7.44
N ALA A 67 3.80 -1.25 -7.93
CA ALA A 67 4.51 -2.29 -7.19
C ALA A 67 5.96 -1.91 -6.89
N VAL A 68 6.70 -1.36 -7.86
CA VAL A 68 8.06 -0.86 -7.63
C VAL A 68 8.07 0.22 -6.55
N ALA A 69 7.19 1.22 -6.67
CA ALA A 69 7.19 2.36 -5.76
C ALA A 69 6.85 1.95 -4.32
N LEU A 70 5.87 1.07 -4.13
CA LEU A 70 5.44 0.66 -2.77
C LEU A 70 6.38 -0.38 -2.15
N LEU A 71 7.11 -1.13 -2.98
CA LEU A 71 8.23 -1.95 -2.51
C LEU A 71 9.41 -1.06 -2.10
N HIS A 72 9.73 -0.03 -2.88
CA HIS A 72 10.74 0.99 -2.54
C HIS A 72 10.40 1.74 -1.25
N LEU A 73 9.14 2.14 -1.06
CA LEU A 73 8.65 2.74 0.16
C LEU A 73 8.87 1.82 1.37
N SER A 74 8.54 0.53 1.23
CA SER A 74 8.75 -0.45 2.30
C SER A 74 10.21 -0.64 2.66
N ILE A 75 11.10 -0.65 1.67
CA ILE A 75 12.54 -0.74 1.88
C ILE A 75 13.02 0.49 2.67
N THR A 76 12.56 1.68 2.27
CA THR A 76 12.92 2.96 2.89
C THR A 76 12.42 3.08 4.33
N VAL A 77 11.14 2.79 4.59
CA VAL A 77 10.53 2.86 5.93
C VAL A 77 11.19 1.86 6.90
N ARG A 78 11.50 0.66 6.41
CA ARG A 78 12.12 -0.39 7.23
C ARG A 78 13.65 -0.28 7.32
N LYS A 79 14.26 0.62 6.54
CA LYS A 79 15.72 0.82 6.45
C LYS A 79 16.48 -0.48 6.15
N VAL A 80 15.95 -1.26 5.20
CA VAL A 80 16.50 -2.56 4.82
C VAL A 80 17.49 -2.40 3.67
N ASN A 81 18.63 -3.10 3.72
CA ASN A 81 19.56 -3.17 2.60
C ASN A 81 19.26 -4.40 1.74
N ILE A 82 18.70 -4.18 0.55
CA ILE A 82 18.30 -5.25 -0.38
C ILE A 82 19.47 -5.89 -1.16
N GLY A 83 20.70 -5.36 -1.01
CA GLY A 83 21.89 -5.85 -1.70
C GLY A 83 21.88 -5.62 -3.23
N LEU A 84 21.12 -4.61 -3.68
CA LEU A 84 20.99 -4.18 -5.07
C LEU A 84 21.33 -2.67 -5.20
N PRO A 85 21.62 -2.19 -6.43
CA PRO A 85 21.86 -0.76 -6.68
C PRO A 85 20.64 0.12 -6.36
N ASP A 86 20.88 1.42 -6.19
CA ASP A 86 19.84 2.40 -5.85
C ASP A 86 18.68 2.41 -6.86
N CYS A 87 18.94 2.15 -8.16
CA CYS A 87 17.90 2.05 -9.19
C CYS A 87 17.62 0.59 -9.62
N TRP A 88 17.45 -0.32 -8.66
CA TRP A 88 17.22 -1.75 -8.90
C TRP A 88 16.01 -2.05 -9.80
N TRP A 89 15.06 -1.13 -9.91
CA TRP A 89 13.86 -1.28 -10.74
C TRP A 89 14.11 -1.11 -12.25
N ASN A 90 15.25 -0.55 -12.66
CA ASN A 90 15.58 -0.34 -14.08
C ASN A 90 15.63 -1.64 -14.91
N GLU A 91 15.79 -2.80 -14.25
CA GLU A 91 15.71 -4.12 -14.90
C GLU A 91 14.28 -4.46 -15.35
N TYR A 92 13.26 -3.94 -14.66
CA TYR A 92 11.86 -4.28 -14.89
C TYR A 92 11.12 -3.22 -15.70
N ILE A 93 11.41 -1.94 -15.43
CA ILE A 93 10.71 -0.80 -16.03
C ILE A 93 11.75 0.20 -16.54
N ALA A 94 11.85 0.30 -17.87
CA ALA A 94 12.76 1.24 -18.50
C ALA A 94 12.29 2.69 -18.27
N ASN A 95 13.24 3.61 -18.08
CA ASN A 95 13.01 5.06 -17.95
C ASN A 95 12.14 5.49 -16.76
N LEU A 96 12.05 4.66 -15.71
CA LEU A 96 11.36 5.04 -14.46
C LEU A 96 12.24 5.99 -13.62
N SER A 97 11.81 7.24 -13.46
CA SER A 97 12.56 8.25 -12.71
C SER A 97 12.39 8.08 -11.19
N ASN A 98 13.45 8.42 -10.43
CA ASN A 98 13.39 8.44 -8.96
C ASN A 98 12.29 9.38 -8.46
N ASN A 99 12.20 10.58 -9.06
CA ASN A 99 11.18 11.58 -8.70
C ASN A 99 9.76 11.00 -8.82
N LEU A 100 9.49 10.21 -9.86
CA LEU A 100 8.18 9.58 -10.04
C LEU A 100 7.88 8.54 -8.95
N ILE A 101 8.86 7.72 -8.59
CA ILE A 101 8.71 6.77 -7.47
C ILE A 101 8.42 7.53 -6.18
N ASP A 102 9.16 8.59 -5.90
CA ASP A 102 8.96 9.42 -4.71
C ASP A 102 7.58 10.09 -4.70
N GLU A 103 7.10 10.59 -5.85
CA GLU A 103 5.75 11.14 -5.98
C GLU A 103 4.65 10.11 -5.63
N ILE A 104 4.80 8.87 -6.10
CA ILE A 104 3.85 7.79 -5.77
C ILE A 104 3.91 7.47 -4.27
N CYS A 105 5.13 7.40 -3.70
CA CYS A 105 5.32 7.17 -2.26
C CYS A 105 4.67 8.27 -1.43
N HIS A 106 4.88 9.54 -1.78
CA HIS A 106 4.29 10.68 -1.09
C HIS A 106 2.76 10.66 -1.15
N LYS A 107 2.16 10.35 -2.31
CA LYS A 107 0.69 10.26 -2.42
C LYS A 107 0.08 9.21 -1.49
N VAL A 108 0.74 8.06 -1.33
CA VAL A 108 0.27 7.03 -0.36
C VAL A 108 0.51 7.49 1.07
N LEU A 109 1.62 8.20 1.34
CA LEU A 109 1.88 8.74 2.67
C LEU A 109 0.89 9.83 3.08
N ASP A 110 0.49 10.70 2.15
CA ASP A 110 -0.48 11.78 2.35
C ASP A 110 -1.85 11.24 2.79
N PHE A 111 -2.25 10.07 2.27
CA PHE A 111 -3.47 9.38 2.70
C PHE A 111 -3.50 9.11 4.21
N TYR A 112 -2.35 8.78 4.82
CA TYR A 112 -2.28 8.56 6.27
C TYR A 112 -2.29 9.86 7.08
N SER A 113 -1.83 10.97 6.50
CA SER A 113 -1.89 12.29 7.12
C SER A 113 -3.33 12.79 7.20
N ILE A 114 -4.09 12.65 6.10
CA ILE A 114 -5.51 13.03 6.02
C ILE A 114 -6.36 12.19 6.99
N SER A 115 -6.10 10.88 7.04
CA SER A 115 -6.80 9.95 7.95
C SER A 115 -6.60 10.23 9.45
N LYS A 116 -5.61 11.04 9.83
CA LYS A 116 -5.34 11.41 11.22
C LYS A 116 -6.15 12.63 11.66
N GLU A 117 -6.46 13.54 10.75
CA GLU A 117 -7.17 14.78 11.02
C GLU A 117 -8.69 14.59 11.01
N GLU A 118 -9.19 13.71 10.14
CA GLU A 118 -10.59 13.30 10.11
C GLU A 118 -10.74 11.94 10.83
N LYS A 119 -11.29 11.93 12.04
CA LYS A 119 -11.91 10.72 12.60
C LYS A 119 -13.04 10.32 11.66
N MET A 120 -12.71 9.53 10.63
CA MET A 120 -13.63 9.23 9.55
C MET A 120 -14.58 8.10 9.99
N ASP A 121 -15.76 8.47 10.48
CA ASP A 121 -16.89 7.60 10.86
C ASP A 121 -17.42 6.70 9.71
N PHE A 122 -16.86 6.83 8.49
CA PHE A 122 -17.30 6.13 7.29
C PHE A 122 -16.32 5.08 6.76
N MET A 123 -15.15 4.92 7.37
CA MET A 123 -14.20 3.90 6.90
C MET A 123 -14.60 2.53 7.45
N PRO A 124 -14.84 1.51 6.61
CA PRO A 124 -15.00 0.15 7.12
C PRO A 124 -13.76 -0.19 7.96
N PRO A 125 -13.91 -0.90 9.09
CA PRO A 125 -12.77 -1.25 9.94
C PRO A 125 -11.70 -1.90 9.06
N ARG A 126 -10.45 -1.44 9.20
CA ARG A 126 -9.30 -2.00 8.47
C ARG A 126 -9.45 -3.51 8.43
N PRO A 127 -9.40 -4.18 7.26
CA PRO A 127 -9.53 -5.62 7.22
C PRO A 127 -8.50 -6.20 8.18
N PHE A 128 -9.03 -6.91 9.18
CA PHE A 128 -8.28 -7.54 10.25
C PHE A 128 -7.14 -8.36 9.62
N VAL A 129 -5.89 -7.93 9.82
CA VAL A 129 -4.74 -8.77 9.49
C VAL A 129 -4.72 -9.88 10.53
N LEU A 130 -4.95 -11.12 10.09
CA LEU A 130 -4.91 -12.31 10.93
C LEU A 130 -3.55 -12.37 11.65
N GLY A 131 -3.51 -12.00 12.94
CA GLY A 131 -2.31 -12.04 13.77
C GLY A 131 -2.04 -10.80 14.64
N GLN A 132 -2.80 -9.71 14.52
CA GLN A 132 -2.70 -8.58 15.46
C GLN A 132 -3.83 -8.62 16.48
N THR A 133 -3.51 -8.89 17.75
CA THR A 133 -4.45 -8.63 18.85
C THR A 133 -4.74 -7.13 18.89
N PRO A 134 -6.01 -6.70 18.99
CA PRO A 134 -6.34 -5.29 19.12
C PRO A 134 -5.64 -4.74 20.36
N ILE A 135 -4.77 -3.74 20.18
CA ILE A 135 -4.29 -2.93 21.30
C ILE A 135 -5.47 -2.09 21.72
N MET A 136 -6.23 -2.59 22.70
CA MET A 136 -7.33 -1.86 23.30
C MET A 136 -6.74 -0.59 23.94
N PRO A 137 -7.28 0.60 23.66
CA PRO A 137 -6.83 1.81 24.33
C PRO A 137 -7.02 1.65 25.85
N PRO A 138 -6.08 2.12 26.69
CA PRO A 138 -6.25 2.02 28.13
C PRO A 138 -7.54 2.74 28.53
N ALA A 139 -8.39 2.04 29.29
CA ALA A 139 -9.63 2.58 29.80
C ALA A 139 -9.32 3.88 30.55
N ALA A 140 -9.94 4.98 30.12
CA ALA A 140 -9.86 6.25 30.80
C ALA A 140 -10.39 6.07 32.23
N SER A 141 -9.50 6.09 33.21
CA SER A 141 -9.86 6.11 34.62
C SER A 141 -10.54 7.45 34.92
N SER A 142 -11.87 7.44 34.97
CA SER A 142 -12.67 8.56 35.47
C SER A 142 -12.36 8.77 36.95
N HIS A 143 -11.43 9.69 37.25
CA HIS A 143 -11.37 10.32 38.57
C HIS A 143 -12.61 11.20 38.73
N HIS A 144 -13.57 10.76 39.53
CA HIS A 144 -14.58 11.64 40.11
C HIS A 144 -14.38 11.71 41.62
N SER A 145 -14.23 12.93 42.09
CA SER A 145 -13.96 13.37 43.45
C SER A 145 -15.12 13.09 44.42
N GLY A 146 -14.75 12.72 45.65
CA GLY A 146 -15.31 13.23 46.91
C GLY A 146 -16.78 12.99 47.25
N SER A 147 -17.01 12.17 48.28
CA SER A 147 -17.65 12.55 49.56
C SER A 147 -17.46 11.45 50.59
#